data_AF-A0A7C5FMU7-F1
#
_entry.id   AF-A0A7C5FMU7-F1
#
_cell.length_a   1.000
_cell.length_b   1.000
_cell.length_c   1.000
_cell.angle_alpha   90.00
_cell.angle_beta   90.00
_cell.angle_gamma   90.00
#
_symmetry.space_group_name_H-M   'P 1'
#
loop_
_entity.id
_entity.type
_entity.pdbx_description
1 polymer ?
#
loop_
_entity_poly.entity_id
_entity_poly.type
_entity_poly.pdbx_seq_one_letter_code
_entity_poly.pdbx_strand_id
1 'polypeptide(L)'
;MRRFSVITLILALAIIGFTADYLFGPLTPAKKLPVKTNDPWILQSNNPKNKYGTYLGNGRIGARIGSDGVSWMDDKPTDCFMTGLYQDEKLIPLPQWSDFSIYDERGRRFQVDYKAPYRQTLNMREGYVETELTLRSGIQRLTGKVTFFISGNDNPLASDVGAIQYQLKPKFSGKVFLGDALGPGTEWKRVLIAQTVTGGSEFVGVTTEGHGVVICVGIRDAEGAPVDRTVRLRRGRDIVL
;
A
#
# COMPACT_ATOMS: atom_id res chain seq x y z
N MET A 1 -28.75 -46.02 -27.36
CA MET A 1 -27.46 -45.79 -26.68
C MET A 1 -26.88 -44.47 -27.17
N ARG A 2 -26.97 -43.41 -26.35
CA ARG A 2 -26.52 -42.06 -26.70
C ARG A 2 -24.99 -42.02 -26.64
N ARG A 3 -24.34 -41.90 -27.80
CA ARG A 3 -22.95 -41.45 -27.91
C ARG A 3 -22.91 -40.01 -27.43
N PHE A 4 -22.85 -39.80 -26.12
CA PHE A 4 -22.37 -38.53 -25.58
C PHE A 4 -20.96 -38.37 -26.13
N SER A 5 -20.83 -37.45 -27.08
CA SER A 5 -19.61 -37.23 -27.83
C SER A 5 -18.52 -36.85 -26.84
N VAL A 6 -17.39 -37.56 -26.90
CA VAL A 6 -16.17 -37.27 -26.12
C VAL A 6 -15.81 -35.78 -26.18
N ILE A 7 -16.17 -35.11 -27.28
CA ILE A 7 -16.02 -33.66 -27.50
C ILE A 7 -16.78 -32.82 -26.46
N THR A 8 -18.01 -33.19 -26.10
CA THR A 8 -18.82 -32.43 -25.13
C THR A 8 -18.23 -32.52 -23.72
N LEU A 9 -17.67 -33.69 -23.37
CA LEU A 9 -16.98 -33.88 -22.08
C LEU A 9 -15.67 -33.07 -22.03
N ILE A 10 -14.90 -33.06 -23.12
CA ILE A 10 -13.66 -32.26 -23.22
C ILE A 10 -13.98 -30.76 -23.10
N LEU A 11 -15.02 -30.26 -23.79
CA LEU A 11 -15.44 -28.87 -23.69
C LEU A 11 -15.91 -28.50 -22.28
N ALA A 12 -16.70 -29.36 -21.63
CA ALA A 12 -17.14 -29.13 -20.26
C ALA A 12 -15.96 -29.08 -19.28
N LEU A 13 -15.00 -30.01 -19.39
CA LEU A 13 -13.79 -30.01 -18.57
C LEU A 13 -12.88 -28.81 -18.86
N ALA A 14 -12.77 -28.37 -20.11
CA ALA A 14 -12.03 -27.16 -20.46
C ALA A 14 -12.68 -25.91 -19.88
N ILE A 15 -14.01 -25.79 -19.93
CA ILE A 15 -14.75 -24.68 -19.30
C ILE A 15 -14.61 -24.72 -17.78
N ILE A 16 -14.71 -25.89 -17.15
CA ILE A 16 -14.50 -26.05 -15.71
C ILE A 16 -13.06 -25.69 -15.33
N GLY A 17 -12.07 -26.14 -16.10
CA GLY A 17 -10.68 -25.78 -15.89
C GLY A 17 -10.43 -24.28 -16.03
N PHE A 18 -10.99 -23.66 -17.08
CA PHE A 18 -10.85 -22.22 -17.32
C PHE A 18 -11.59 -21.38 -16.27
N THR A 19 -12.78 -21.80 -15.84
CA THR A 19 -13.53 -21.13 -14.78
C THR A 19 -12.90 -21.34 -13.41
N ALA A 20 -12.34 -22.52 -13.13
CA ALA A 20 -11.59 -22.77 -11.91
C ALA A 20 -10.28 -21.95 -11.88
N ASP A 21 -9.55 -21.84 -12.99
CA ASP A 21 -8.38 -20.97 -13.10
C ASP A 21 -8.77 -19.49 -13.01
N TYR A 22 -9.94 -19.11 -13.52
CA TYR A 22 -10.47 -17.75 -13.40
C TYR A 22 -10.90 -17.40 -11.96
N LEU A 23 -11.58 -18.33 -11.28
CA LEU A 23 -12.13 -18.16 -9.93
C LEU A 23 -11.07 -18.37 -8.84
N PHE A 24 -10.30 -19.45 -8.94
CA PHE A 24 -9.31 -19.87 -7.96
C PHE A 24 -7.89 -19.48 -8.35
N GLY A 25 -7.65 -18.92 -9.54
CA GLY A 25 -6.32 -18.64 -10.08
C GLY A 25 -5.51 -19.90 -10.38
N PRO A 26 -4.32 -19.75 -10.98
CA PRO A 26 -3.47 -20.89 -11.25
C PRO A 26 -3.04 -21.52 -9.93
N LEU A 27 -3.09 -22.85 -9.87
CA LEU A 27 -2.63 -23.67 -8.74
C LEU A 27 -1.11 -23.56 -8.51
N THR A 28 -0.39 -22.85 -9.37
CA THR A 28 1.04 -22.64 -9.23
C THR A 28 1.33 -21.62 -8.12
N PRO A 29 2.19 -21.97 -7.14
CA PRO A 29 2.61 -21.02 -6.13
C PRO A 29 3.30 -19.82 -6.80
N ALA A 30 3.16 -18.64 -6.18
CA ALA A 30 3.80 -17.42 -6.65
C ALA A 30 5.29 -17.65 -6.89
N LYS A 31 5.79 -17.24 -8.05
CA LYS A 31 7.22 -17.33 -8.36
C LYS A 31 7.98 -16.47 -7.35
N LYS A 32 8.74 -17.12 -6.45
CA LYS A 32 9.65 -16.43 -5.55
C LYS A 32 10.72 -15.73 -6.36
N LEU A 33 10.98 -14.46 -6.05
CA LEU A 33 12.11 -13.74 -6.61
C LEU A 33 13.42 -14.28 -5.99
N PRO A 34 14.53 -14.31 -6.75
CA PRO A 34 15.82 -14.64 -6.16
C PRO A 34 16.22 -13.60 -5.10
N VAL A 35 17.08 -14.01 -4.16
CA VAL A 35 17.76 -13.09 -3.23
C VAL A 35 18.51 -12.05 -4.06
N LYS A 36 18.28 -10.77 -3.80
CA LYS A 36 18.83 -9.67 -4.62
C LYS A 36 20.26 -9.33 -4.22
N THR A 37 20.64 -9.56 -2.96
CA THR A 37 21.96 -9.21 -2.41
C THR A 37 22.26 -10.02 -1.14
N ASN A 38 23.55 -10.19 -0.84
CA ASN A 38 24.04 -10.75 0.44
C ASN A 38 24.59 -9.65 1.37
N ASP A 39 24.30 -8.37 1.09
CA ASP A 39 24.69 -7.24 1.95
C ASP A 39 24.03 -7.37 3.34
N PRO A 40 24.81 -7.39 4.44
CA PRO A 40 24.28 -7.52 5.79
C PRO A 40 23.39 -6.34 6.24
N TRP A 41 23.42 -5.21 5.53
CA TRP A 41 22.57 -4.05 5.82
C TRP A 41 21.19 -4.11 5.16
N ILE A 42 20.91 -5.19 4.44
CA ILE A 42 19.69 -5.36 3.66
C ILE A 42 18.96 -6.61 4.13
N LEU A 43 17.77 -6.43 4.71
CA LEU A 43 16.87 -7.54 5.06
C LEU A 43 15.81 -7.69 3.97
N GLN A 44 15.53 -8.93 3.54
CA GLN A 44 14.61 -9.22 2.45
C GLN A 44 13.61 -10.31 2.80
N SER A 45 12.37 -10.13 2.37
CA SER A 45 11.31 -11.13 2.48
C SER A 45 10.58 -11.26 1.15
N ASN A 46 10.41 -12.49 0.68
CA ASN A 46 9.55 -12.82 -0.46
C ASN A 46 8.17 -13.33 0.01
N ASN A 47 7.84 -13.20 1.30
CA ASN A 47 6.55 -13.62 1.84
C ASN A 47 5.60 -12.41 1.97
N PRO A 48 4.63 -12.23 1.06
CA PRO A 48 3.65 -11.15 1.16
C PRO A 48 2.66 -11.35 2.31
N LYS A 49 2.63 -12.52 2.97
CA LYS A 49 1.76 -12.81 4.12
C LYS A 49 2.50 -12.73 5.45
N ASN A 50 3.49 -11.85 5.56
CA ASN A 50 4.20 -11.64 6.81
C ASN A 50 3.28 -10.95 7.84
N LYS A 51 2.75 -11.74 8.78
CA LYS A 51 1.84 -11.26 9.83
C LYS A 51 2.43 -10.24 10.80
N TYR A 52 3.75 -10.01 10.78
CA TYR A 52 4.41 -9.02 11.64
C TYR A 52 4.64 -7.69 10.93
N GLY A 53 4.63 -7.68 9.59
CA GLY A 53 5.04 -6.51 8.80
C GLY A 53 6.52 -6.18 8.97
N THR A 54 6.90 -5.02 8.45
CA THR A 54 8.22 -4.42 8.66
C THR A 54 8.04 -3.11 9.42
N TYR A 55 8.83 -2.88 10.47
CA TYR A 55 8.77 -1.64 11.23
C TYR A 55 9.88 -0.71 10.78
N LEU A 56 9.56 0.58 10.66
CA LEU A 56 10.52 1.65 10.42
C LEU A 56 10.22 2.80 11.39
N GLY A 57 11.24 3.47 11.88
CA GLY A 57 11.08 4.63 12.75
C GLY A 57 12.37 5.40 12.95
N ASN A 58 12.23 6.63 13.43
CA ASN A 58 13.35 7.56 13.69
C ASN A 58 13.43 7.97 15.18
N GLY A 59 12.75 7.25 16.07
CA GLY A 59 12.65 7.57 17.50
C GLY A 59 11.54 8.59 17.84
N ARG A 60 11.06 9.36 16.86
CA ARG A 60 9.93 10.29 17.02
C ARG A 60 8.65 9.74 16.40
N ILE A 61 8.73 9.19 15.20
CA ILE A 61 7.65 8.47 14.51
C ILE A 61 8.09 7.02 14.28
N GLY A 62 7.15 6.09 14.47
CA GLY A 62 7.33 4.68 14.13
C GLY A 62 6.11 4.15 13.38
N ALA A 63 6.31 3.57 12.21
CA ALA A 63 5.24 3.02 11.39
C ALA A 63 5.46 1.52 11.17
N ARG A 64 4.35 0.77 11.21
CA ARG A 64 4.31 -0.58 10.67
C ARG A 64 3.99 -0.50 9.18
N ILE A 65 4.73 -1.27 8.39
CA ILE A 65 4.63 -1.33 6.93
C ILE A 65 4.17 -2.74 6.56
N GLY A 66 3.02 -2.79 5.90
CA GLY A 66 2.33 -3.97 5.48
C GLY A 66 2.80 -4.52 4.13
N SER A 67 2.03 -5.46 3.62
CA SER A 67 2.40 -6.21 2.41
C SER A 67 2.30 -5.40 1.13
N ASP A 68 1.55 -4.31 1.13
CA ASP A 68 1.42 -3.40 -0.02
C ASP A 68 2.51 -2.32 -0.07
N GLY A 69 3.40 -2.29 0.92
CA GLY A 69 4.46 -1.30 1.04
C GLY A 69 4.04 -0.01 1.74
N VAL A 70 2.80 0.05 2.24
CA VAL A 70 2.31 1.13 3.10
C VAL A 70 1.77 0.57 4.41
N SER A 71 1.17 1.38 5.28
CA SER A 71 0.63 0.91 6.56
C SER A 71 -0.72 0.21 6.41
N TRP A 72 -0.82 -0.84 5.59
CA TRP A 72 -2.04 -1.62 5.40
C TRP A 72 -1.77 -3.13 5.34
N MET A 73 -2.48 -3.89 6.17
CA MET A 73 -2.29 -5.33 6.32
C MET A 73 -3.62 -5.99 6.70
N ASP A 74 -3.90 -7.17 6.14
CA ASP A 74 -5.10 -7.95 6.43
C ASP A 74 -6.40 -7.13 6.33
N ASP A 75 -6.50 -6.33 5.26
CA ASP A 75 -7.63 -5.43 4.96
C ASP A 75 -7.90 -4.36 6.04
N LYS A 76 -6.86 -3.99 6.79
CA LYS A 76 -6.92 -2.96 7.84
C LYS A 76 -5.71 -2.04 7.77
N PRO A 77 -5.87 -0.76 8.18
CA PRO A 77 -4.72 0.09 8.41
C PRO A 77 -3.87 -0.48 9.54
N THR A 78 -2.56 -0.32 9.46
CA THR A 78 -1.63 -0.67 10.53
C THR A 78 -1.22 0.56 11.29
N ASP A 79 -0.87 0.38 12.56
CA ASP A 79 -0.57 1.50 13.44
C ASP A 79 0.69 2.27 13.03
N CYS A 80 0.62 3.59 13.23
CA CYS A 80 1.75 4.50 13.26
C CYS A 80 1.72 5.23 14.60
N PHE A 81 2.85 5.35 15.28
CA PHE A 81 2.95 6.00 16.58
C PHE A 81 3.84 7.22 16.51
N MET A 82 3.60 8.18 17.40
CA MET A 82 4.45 9.33 17.60
C MET A 82 4.77 9.48 19.09
N THR A 83 6.05 9.69 19.40
CA THR A 83 6.52 9.97 20.76
C THR A 83 5.80 11.19 21.34
N GLY A 84 5.36 11.09 22.58
CA GLY A 84 4.67 12.18 23.28
C GLY A 84 3.15 12.14 23.19
N LEU A 85 2.59 11.26 22.36
CA LEU A 85 1.14 11.06 22.26
C LEU A 85 0.71 9.85 23.08
N TYR A 86 0.10 10.14 24.23
CA TYR A 86 -0.39 9.14 25.16
C TYR A 86 -1.86 9.40 25.53
N GLN A 87 -2.55 8.34 25.91
CA GLN A 87 -3.86 8.35 26.55
C GLN A 87 -3.88 7.20 27.56
N ASP A 88 -4.33 7.44 28.79
CA ASP A 88 -4.32 6.44 29.87
C ASP A 88 -2.96 5.70 30.00
N GLU A 89 -1.86 6.46 29.96
CA GLU A 89 -0.45 5.96 30.00
C GLU A 89 -0.03 5.03 28.84
N LYS A 90 -0.83 4.94 27.77
CA LYS A 90 -0.54 4.12 26.59
C LYS A 90 -0.26 4.98 25.37
N LEU A 91 0.70 4.57 24.55
CA LEU A 91 0.89 5.16 23.23
C LEU A 91 -0.38 4.94 22.41
N ILE A 92 -0.88 6.02 21.81
CA ILE A 92 -2.00 5.96 20.88
C ILE A 92 -1.49 6.00 19.44
N PRO A 93 -2.07 5.21 18.52
CA PRO A 93 -1.72 5.30 17.12
C PRO A 93 -2.21 6.65 16.58
N LEU A 94 -1.43 7.28 15.70
CA LEU A 94 -1.86 8.39 14.86
C LEU A 94 -3.06 7.97 14.01
N PRO A 95 -3.92 8.92 13.59
CA PRO A 95 -4.83 8.69 12.48
C PRO A 95 -4.05 8.13 11.28
N GLN A 96 -4.66 7.21 10.55
CA GLN A 96 -4.01 6.58 9.42
C GLN A 96 -3.61 7.64 8.41
N TRP A 97 -2.35 7.71 7.98
CA TRP A 97 -1.90 8.78 7.07
C TRP A 97 -1.22 8.26 5.80
N SER A 98 -0.90 6.97 5.76
CA SER A 98 -0.06 6.36 4.73
C SER A 98 -0.83 5.46 3.75
N ASP A 99 -2.15 5.28 3.93
CA ASP A 99 -2.96 4.43 3.05
C ASP A 99 -3.51 5.18 1.83
N PHE A 100 -2.65 5.51 0.87
CA PHE A 100 -3.08 6.04 -0.43
C PHE A 100 -3.67 4.95 -1.31
N SER A 101 -4.92 4.60 -1.04
CA SER A 101 -5.67 3.59 -1.78
C SER A 101 -5.81 3.95 -3.26
N ILE A 102 -5.55 3.00 -4.15
CA ILE A 102 -5.82 3.14 -5.58
C ILE A 102 -7.10 2.36 -5.90
N TYR A 103 -8.07 2.98 -6.57
CA TYR A 103 -9.32 2.37 -7.00
C TYR A 103 -9.44 2.35 -8.52
N ASP A 104 -10.10 1.32 -9.04
CA ASP A 104 -10.49 1.28 -10.46
C ASP A 104 -11.76 2.11 -10.74
N GLU A 105 -12.15 2.22 -12.01
CA GLU A 105 -13.37 2.94 -12.44
C GLU A 105 -14.68 2.36 -11.90
N ARG A 106 -14.66 1.17 -11.30
CA ARG A 106 -15.81 0.55 -10.65
C ARG A 106 -15.79 0.75 -9.13
N GLY A 107 -14.84 1.54 -8.60
CA GLY A 107 -14.68 1.79 -7.17
C GLY A 107 -14.05 0.62 -6.41
N ARG A 108 -13.44 -0.36 -7.09
CA ARG A 108 -12.76 -1.49 -6.41
C ARG A 108 -11.31 -1.13 -6.10
N ARG A 109 -10.89 -1.36 -4.86
CA ARG A 109 -9.52 -1.14 -4.41
C ARG A 109 -8.56 -2.12 -5.10
N PHE A 110 -7.42 -1.60 -5.54
CA PHE A 110 -6.28 -2.41 -5.94
C PHE A 110 -5.64 -3.03 -4.70
N GLN A 111 -5.56 -4.36 -4.67
CA GLN A 111 -4.98 -5.12 -3.56
C GLN A 111 -3.74 -5.89 -4.02
N VAL A 112 -2.89 -6.32 -3.07
CA VAL A 112 -1.72 -7.14 -3.36
C VAL A 112 -2.14 -8.45 -4.04
N ASP A 113 -1.57 -8.73 -5.23
CA ASP A 113 -1.71 -10.01 -5.90
C ASP A 113 -0.74 -11.01 -5.26
N TYR A 114 -1.21 -11.74 -4.23
CA TYR A 114 -0.43 -12.76 -3.52
C TYR A 114 0.10 -13.92 -4.40
N LYS A 115 -0.33 -13.98 -5.67
CA LYS A 115 0.14 -14.98 -6.66
C LYS A 115 1.25 -14.42 -7.57
N ALA A 116 1.46 -13.11 -7.56
CA ALA A 116 2.52 -12.47 -8.32
C ALA A 116 3.87 -12.53 -7.57
N PRO A 117 4.99 -12.37 -8.27
CA PRO A 117 6.28 -12.20 -7.62
C PRO A 117 6.25 -11.01 -6.64
N TYR A 118 6.87 -11.21 -5.48
CA TYR A 118 6.86 -10.27 -4.38
C TYR A 118 8.23 -10.23 -3.71
N ARG A 119 8.66 -9.04 -3.29
CA ARG A 119 9.80 -8.84 -2.40
C ARG A 119 9.63 -7.56 -1.60
N GLN A 120 9.79 -7.62 -0.29
CA GLN A 120 9.96 -6.46 0.57
C GLN A 120 11.38 -6.42 1.09
N THR A 121 12.01 -5.24 1.02
CA THR A 121 13.41 -5.00 1.36
C THR A 121 13.48 -3.87 2.37
N LEU A 122 14.04 -4.13 3.54
CA LEU A 122 14.44 -3.08 4.49
C LEU A 122 15.92 -2.77 4.25
N ASN A 123 16.21 -1.54 3.83
CA ASN A 123 17.58 -1.03 3.79
C ASN A 123 17.86 -0.32 5.12
N MET A 124 18.66 -0.96 5.97
CA MET A 124 18.97 -0.45 7.31
C MET A 124 20.01 0.68 7.29
N ARG A 125 20.76 0.82 6.18
CA ARG A 125 21.76 1.89 6.03
C ARG A 125 21.10 3.21 5.66
N GLU A 126 20.16 3.15 4.73
CA GLU A 126 19.48 4.34 4.18
C GLU A 126 18.11 4.60 4.83
N GLY A 127 17.59 3.67 5.62
CA GLY A 127 16.39 3.88 6.44
C GLY A 127 15.09 3.90 5.63
N TYR A 128 14.91 2.96 4.71
CA TYR A 128 13.65 2.81 3.95
C TYR A 128 13.23 1.35 3.77
N VAL A 129 11.95 1.17 3.44
CA VAL A 129 11.39 -0.12 3.01
C VAL A 129 10.94 -0.02 1.55
N GLU A 130 11.53 -0.82 0.67
CA GLU A 130 11.10 -0.96 -0.73
C GLU A 130 10.29 -2.26 -0.87
N THR A 131 9.07 -2.16 -1.38
CA THR A 131 8.20 -3.29 -1.68
C THR A 131 8.01 -3.41 -3.18
N GLU A 132 8.56 -4.46 -3.79
CA GLU A 132 8.32 -4.87 -5.16
C GLU A 132 7.11 -5.80 -5.21
N LEU A 133 6.04 -5.36 -5.87
CA LEU A 133 4.76 -6.07 -5.88
C LEU A 133 3.96 -5.90 -7.18
N THR A 134 2.88 -6.66 -7.27
CA THR A 134 1.79 -6.40 -8.21
C THR A 134 0.52 -6.13 -7.43
N LEU A 135 -0.13 -5.02 -7.73
CA LEU A 135 -1.48 -4.69 -7.27
C LEU A 135 -2.49 -5.10 -8.35
N ARG A 136 -3.65 -5.59 -7.93
CA ARG A 136 -4.70 -6.12 -8.81
C ARG A 136 -6.08 -5.60 -8.40
N SER A 137 -6.88 -5.23 -9.40
CA SER A 137 -8.33 -5.06 -9.29
C SER A 137 -9.03 -5.77 -10.45
N GLY A 138 -9.70 -6.89 -10.17
CA GLY A 138 -10.30 -7.74 -11.20
C GLY A 138 -9.27 -8.26 -12.20
N ILE A 139 -9.31 -7.80 -13.46
CA ILE A 139 -8.32 -8.14 -14.50
C ILE A 139 -7.21 -7.09 -14.64
N GLN A 140 -7.37 -5.92 -14.03
CA GLN A 140 -6.42 -4.82 -14.11
C GLN A 140 -5.27 -5.07 -13.14
N ARG A 141 -4.05 -4.75 -13.57
CA ARG A 141 -2.82 -4.94 -12.79
C ARG A 141 -1.91 -3.72 -12.88
N LEU A 142 -1.31 -3.36 -11.76
CA LEU A 142 -0.22 -2.40 -11.62
C LEU A 142 0.97 -3.17 -11.04
N THR A 143 2.13 -3.14 -11.70
CA THR A 143 3.33 -3.84 -11.21
C THR A 143 4.45 -2.85 -11.01
N GLY A 144 5.16 -2.91 -9.89
CA GLY A 144 6.27 -2.00 -9.65
C GLY A 144 6.71 -2.00 -8.20
N LYS A 145 7.06 -0.82 -7.71
CA LYS A 145 7.66 -0.60 -6.40
C LYS A 145 6.85 0.41 -5.60
N VAL A 146 6.81 0.18 -4.30
CA VAL A 146 6.35 1.15 -3.31
C VAL A 146 7.46 1.31 -2.28
N THR A 147 7.97 2.52 -2.12
CA THR A 147 9.07 2.83 -1.21
C THR A 147 8.56 3.70 -0.08
N PHE A 148 8.71 3.24 1.15
CA PHE A 148 8.32 3.94 2.37
C PHE A 148 9.56 4.46 3.09
N PHE A 149 9.55 5.73 3.47
CA PHE A 149 10.63 6.36 4.22
C PHE A 149 10.09 7.19 5.38
N ILE A 150 10.87 7.24 6.48
CA ILE A 150 10.68 8.19 7.57
C ILE A 150 11.97 9.00 7.64
N SER A 151 11.84 10.32 7.60
CA SER A 151 12.98 11.22 7.64
C SER A 151 13.79 11.02 8.92
N GLY A 152 15.07 10.68 8.78
CA GLY A 152 16.03 10.62 9.90
C GLY A 152 16.66 11.97 10.23
N ASN A 153 16.11 13.08 9.72
CA ASN A 153 16.69 14.41 9.93
C ASN A 153 16.39 14.92 11.34
N ASP A 154 17.42 15.38 12.06
CA ASP A 154 17.28 15.94 13.41
C ASP A 154 16.60 17.32 13.43
N ASN A 155 16.43 17.96 12.27
CA ASN A 155 15.67 19.20 12.16
C ASN A 155 14.19 18.94 12.56
N PRO A 156 13.66 19.63 13.59
CA PRO A 156 12.28 19.43 14.05
C PRO A 156 11.21 19.62 12.96
N LEU A 157 11.48 20.43 11.94
CA LEU A 157 10.56 20.63 10.81
C LEU A 157 10.57 19.48 9.80
N ALA A 158 11.58 18.62 9.86
CA ALA A 158 11.78 17.49 8.96
C ALA A 158 11.73 16.13 9.67
N SER A 159 11.81 16.08 11.01
CA SER A 159 11.79 14.84 11.79
C SER A 159 10.39 14.22 11.89
N ASP A 160 9.34 14.98 11.60
CA ASP A 160 7.95 14.53 11.59
C ASP A 160 7.43 14.15 10.18
N VAL A 161 8.36 13.91 9.25
CA VAL A 161 8.02 13.61 7.85
C VAL A 161 8.17 12.13 7.57
N GLY A 162 7.06 11.49 7.22
CA GLY A 162 7.04 10.22 6.50
C GLY A 162 6.58 10.45 5.07
N ALA A 163 7.11 9.67 4.12
CA ALA A 163 6.56 9.68 2.78
C ALA A 163 6.73 8.35 2.05
N ILE A 164 5.99 8.27 0.95
CA ILE A 164 5.75 7.05 0.21
C ILE A 164 5.86 7.39 -1.25
N GLN A 165 6.70 6.66 -1.97
CA GLN A 165 6.82 6.78 -3.41
C GLN A 165 6.22 5.55 -4.08
N TYR A 166 5.30 5.77 -5.01
CA TYR A 166 4.75 4.72 -5.86
C TYR A 166 5.40 4.80 -7.23
N GLN A 167 6.14 3.78 -7.63
CA GLN A 167 6.65 3.63 -8.99
C GLN A 167 5.99 2.41 -9.65
N LEU A 168 4.84 2.63 -10.29
CA LEU A 168 3.97 1.56 -10.78
C LEU A 168 3.81 1.58 -12.30
N LYS A 169 3.85 0.40 -12.92
CA LYS A 169 3.63 0.18 -14.34
C LYS A 169 2.29 -0.50 -14.59
N PRO A 170 1.32 0.17 -15.23
CA PRO A 170 0.02 -0.40 -15.51
C PRO A 170 0.09 -1.40 -16.68
N LYS A 171 -0.61 -2.52 -16.53
CA LYS A 171 -0.82 -3.51 -17.60
C LYS A 171 -2.10 -3.25 -18.40
N PHE A 172 -2.71 -2.09 -18.21
CA PHE A 172 -3.95 -1.63 -18.85
C PHE A 172 -3.88 -0.12 -19.12
N SER A 173 -4.82 0.40 -19.91
CA SER A 173 -5.06 1.84 -20.07
C SER A 173 -6.44 2.15 -19.50
N GLY A 174 -6.62 3.32 -18.90
CA GLY A 174 -7.87 3.71 -18.26
C GLY A 174 -7.66 4.82 -17.23
N LYS A 175 -8.61 5.00 -16.31
CA LYS A 175 -8.43 5.87 -15.14
C LYS A 175 -8.29 5.04 -13.88
N VAL A 176 -7.60 5.60 -12.91
CA VAL A 176 -7.66 5.17 -11.50
C VAL A 176 -7.97 6.37 -10.63
N PHE A 177 -8.52 6.09 -9.46
CA PHE A 177 -8.87 7.08 -8.47
C PHE A 177 -8.01 6.88 -7.23
N LEU A 178 -7.43 7.95 -6.72
CA LEU A 178 -6.67 7.96 -5.49
C LEU A 178 -7.62 8.30 -4.34
N GLY A 179 -7.65 7.42 -3.34
CA GLY A 179 -8.34 7.65 -2.08
C GLY A 179 -7.56 8.57 -1.17
N ASP A 180 -8.27 9.24 -0.26
CA ASP A 180 -7.64 9.96 0.83
C ASP A 180 -6.99 8.96 1.78
N ALA A 181 -5.79 9.30 2.27
CA ALA A 181 -4.99 8.38 3.07
C ALA A 181 -5.49 8.14 4.49
N LEU A 182 -6.66 8.71 4.85
CA LEU A 182 -7.09 8.86 6.23
C LEU A 182 -8.40 8.14 6.56
N GLY A 183 -8.32 7.37 7.63
CA GLY A 183 -9.44 6.83 8.37
C GLY A 183 -9.30 7.14 9.86
N PRO A 184 -10.40 7.25 10.61
CA PRO A 184 -10.34 7.41 12.06
C PRO A 184 -9.68 6.16 12.67
N GLY A 185 -8.60 6.36 13.43
CA GLY A 185 -8.13 5.32 14.35
C GLY A 185 -9.15 5.13 15.48
N THR A 186 -9.19 3.94 16.08
CA THR A 186 -10.18 3.59 17.11
C THR A 186 -10.16 4.52 18.33
N GLU A 187 -9.00 5.09 18.64
CA GLU A 187 -8.78 5.98 19.79
C GLU A 187 -9.15 7.46 19.52
N TRP A 188 -9.47 7.83 18.28
CA TRP A 188 -9.72 9.21 17.91
C TRP A 188 -11.21 9.54 17.95
N LYS A 189 -11.62 10.29 18.98
CA LYS A 189 -13.01 10.75 19.15
C LYS A 189 -13.52 11.54 17.94
N ARG A 190 -12.65 12.37 17.35
CA ARG A 190 -12.91 13.14 16.14
C ARG A 190 -11.63 13.29 15.34
N VAL A 191 -11.68 12.91 14.06
CA VAL A 191 -10.73 13.33 13.04
C VAL A 191 -11.50 14.27 12.11
N LEU A 192 -11.11 15.54 12.07
CA LEU A 192 -11.74 16.54 11.22
C LEU A 192 -10.79 16.89 10.08
N ILE A 193 -11.34 16.95 8.87
CA ILE A 193 -10.66 17.62 7.76
C ILE A 193 -10.70 19.11 8.09
N ALA A 194 -9.55 19.69 8.41
CA ALA A 194 -9.46 21.11 8.69
C ALA A 194 -9.48 21.90 7.38
N GLN A 195 -8.74 21.42 6.37
CA GLN A 195 -8.69 22.04 5.05
C GLN A 195 -8.31 21.02 3.97
N THR A 196 -8.90 21.14 2.78
CA THR A 196 -8.41 20.49 1.56
C THR A 196 -7.59 21.50 0.77
N VAL A 197 -6.37 21.11 0.38
CA VAL A 197 -5.48 21.90 -0.47
C VAL A 197 -5.25 21.17 -1.79
N THR A 198 -4.83 21.87 -2.84
CA THR A 198 -4.54 21.22 -4.13
C THR A 198 -3.47 20.14 -3.93
N GLY A 199 -3.83 18.88 -4.25
CA GLY A 199 -2.96 17.72 -4.09
C GLY A 199 -2.78 17.25 -2.64
N GLY A 200 -3.60 17.69 -1.69
CA GLY A 200 -3.45 17.28 -0.30
C GLY A 200 -4.60 17.66 0.62
N SER A 201 -4.43 17.39 1.91
CA SER A 201 -5.39 17.78 2.95
C SER A 201 -4.68 17.87 4.31
N GLU A 202 -5.21 18.75 5.14
CA GLU A 202 -4.81 18.95 6.53
C GLU A 202 -5.91 18.46 7.45
N PHE A 203 -5.51 17.73 8.49
CA PHE A 203 -6.41 17.07 9.41
C PHE A 203 -6.04 17.38 10.84
N VAL A 204 -7.05 17.60 11.66
CA VAL A 204 -6.90 17.79 13.10
C VAL A 204 -7.57 16.63 13.81
N GLY A 205 -6.77 15.83 14.49
CA GLY A 205 -7.23 14.80 15.41
C GLY A 205 -7.20 15.34 16.83
N VAL A 206 -8.26 15.06 17.60
CA VAL A 206 -8.26 15.36 19.04
C VAL A 206 -8.63 14.09 19.82
N THR A 207 -7.82 13.75 20.82
CA THR A 207 -8.06 12.62 21.72
C THR A 207 -9.21 12.91 22.68
N THR A 208 -9.64 11.89 23.44
CA THR A 208 -10.63 12.05 24.50
C THR A 208 -10.16 12.98 25.62
N GLU A 209 -8.85 13.00 25.90
CA GLU A 209 -8.18 13.84 26.91
C GLU A 209 -7.84 15.26 26.41
N GLY A 210 -8.08 15.56 25.13
CA GLY A 210 -7.84 16.88 24.55
C GLY A 210 -6.47 17.09 23.92
N HIS A 211 -5.65 16.04 23.79
CA HIS A 211 -4.41 16.11 23.01
C HIS A 211 -4.74 16.25 21.52
N GLY A 212 -4.05 17.16 20.83
CA GLY A 212 -4.27 17.44 19.42
C GLY A 212 -3.10 16.98 18.56
N VAL A 213 -3.39 16.45 17.36
CA VAL A 213 -2.40 16.26 16.30
C VAL A 213 -2.88 16.93 15.03
N VAL A 214 -1.94 17.54 14.30
CA VAL A 214 -2.17 18.04 12.94
C VAL A 214 -1.39 17.16 11.98
N ILE A 215 -2.09 16.61 10.99
CA ILE A 215 -1.48 15.78 9.93
C ILE A 215 -1.71 16.45 8.60
N CYS A 216 -0.62 16.70 7.88
CA CYS A 216 -0.66 17.25 6.51
C CYS A 216 -0.25 16.16 5.54
N VAL A 217 -1.13 15.84 4.60
CA VAL A 217 -0.91 14.79 3.60
C VAL A 217 -0.98 15.41 2.21
N GLY A 218 -0.06 15.04 1.32
CA GLY A 218 -0.10 15.46 -0.07
C GLY A 218 0.46 14.41 -1.03
N ILE A 219 -0.02 14.41 -2.27
CA ILE A 219 0.40 13.54 -3.37
C ILE A 219 0.97 14.42 -4.47
N ARG A 220 2.16 14.05 -4.95
CA ARG A 220 2.89 14.78 -5.99
C ARG A 220 3.36 13.83 -7.09
N ASP A 221 3.53 14.33 -8.30
CA ASP A 221 4.13 13.54 -9.37
C ASP A 221 5.68 13.59 -9.30
N ALA A 222 6.35 12.97 -10.27
CA ALA A 222 7.81 12.97 -10.37
C ALA A 222 8.41 14.38 -10.45
N GLU A 223 7.67 15.33 -11.00
CA GLU A 223 8.07 16.73 -11.16
C GLU A 223 7.73 17.57 -9.91
N GLY A 224 7.10 16.98 -8.89
CA GLY A 224 6.71 17.62 -7.64
C GLY A 224 5.40 18.41 -7.74
N ALA A 225 4.69 18.33 -8.87
CA ALA A 225 3.40 18.99 -9.04
C ALA A 225 2.30 18.20 -8.30
N PRO A 226 1.32 18.88 -7.69
CA PRO A 226 0.23 18.21 -6.99
C PRO A 226 -0.59 17.34 -7.96
N VAL A 227 -0.92 16.13 -7.53
CA VAL A 227 -1.68 15.17 -8.34
C VAL A 227 -3.18 15.27 -8.02
N ASP A 228 -4.01 15.31 -9.06
CA ASP A 228 -5.46 15.21 -8.92
C ASP A 228 -5.88 13.81 -8.48
N ARG A 229 -7.02 13.68 -7.80
CA ARG A 229 -7.55 12.40 -7.33
C ARG A 229 -7.85 11.43 -8.46
N THR A 230 -7.91 11.89 -9.71
CA THR A 230 -8.09 11.04 -10.89
C THR A 230 -6.82 11.03 -11.74
N VAL A 231 -6.21 9.84 -11.91
CA VAL A 231 -5.01 9.67 -12.72
C VAL A 231 -5.34 8.86 -13.98
N ARG A 232 -4.99 9.40 -15.16
CA ARG A 232 -5.12 8.67 -16.43
C ARG A 232 -3.89 7.79 -16.68
N LEU A 233 -4.11 6.50 -16.81
CA LEU A 233 -3.09 5.50 -17.03
C LEU A 233 -2.98 5.14 -18.51
N ARG A 234 -1.74 4.97 -18.99
CA ARG A 234 -1.43 4.39 -20.28
C ARG A 234 -0.65 3.11 -20.08
N ARG A 235 -1.10 2.01 -20.69
CA ARG A 235 -0.46 0.71 -20.59
C ARG A 235 1.05 0.80 -20.85
N GLY A 236 1.83 0.26 -19.92
CA GLY A 236 3.29 0.19 -20.03
C GLY A 236 4.05 1.46 -19.66
N ARG A 237 3.37 2.61 -19.51
CA ARG A 237 4.00 3.87 -19.07
C ARG A 237 4.07 3.91 -17.54
N ASP A 238 5.26 4.11 -17.01
CA ASP A 238 5.46 4.26 -15.56
C ASP A 238 4.67 5.45 -15.01
N ILE A 239 4.17 5.27 -13.80
CA ILE A 239 3.51 6.27 -12.98
C ILE A 239 4.38 6.43 -11.74
N VAL A 240 4.75 7.67 -11.42
CA VAL A 240 5.47 8.02 -10.20
C VAL A 240 4.59 8.96 -9.41
N LEU A 241 4.23 8.56 -8.19
CA LEU A 241 3.48 9.34 -7.21
C LEU A 241 4.24 9.40 -5.88
#